data_AF-A0A2E1SGK4-F1
#
_entry.id   AF-A0A2E1SGK4-F1
#
_cell.length_a   1.000
_cell.length_b   1.000
_cell.length_c   1.000
_cell.angle_alpha   90.00
_cell.angle_beta   90.00
_cell.angle_gamma   90.00
#
_symmetry.space_group_name_H-M   'P 1'
#
loop_
_entity.id
_entity.type
_entity.pdbx_description
1 polymer ?
#
loop_
_entity_poly.entity_id
_entity_poly.type
_entity_poly.pdbx_seq_one_letter_code
_entity_poly.pdbx_strand_id
1 'polypeptide(L)' 'MNDSEQAPIIPEEGEVGFVEYQDFVSKEPFKFVSGGKLPELTLRYETYGHLNA' A
#
# COMPACT_ATOMS: atom_id res chain seq x y z
N MET A 1 35.20 0.05 -29.93
CA MET A 1 35.40 0.36 -28.51
C MET A 1 34.24 1.25 -28.09
N ASN A 2 33.34 0.74 -27.26
CA ASN A 2 32.41 1.54 -26.47
C ASN A 2 32.52 0.96 -25.05
N ASP A 3 33.28 1.63 -24.20
CA ASP A 3 33.43 1.28 -22.79
C ASP A 3 32.23 1.90 -22.07
N SER A 4 31.10 1.18 -22.05
CA SER A 4 30.00 1.54 -21.18
C SER A 4 30.43 1.20 -19.76
N GLU A 5 30.94 2.19 -19.04
CA GLU A 5 31.16 2.10 -17.60
C GLU A 5 29.88 1.60 -16.94
N GLN A 6 30.00 0.47 -16.25
CA GLN A 6 28.91 -0.22 -15.59
C GLN A 6 28.31 0.76 -14.58
N ALA A 7 27.05 1.15 -14.79
CA ALA A 7 26.36 2.07 -13.89
C ALA A 7 26.48 1.55 -12.44
N PRO A 8 26.75 2.41 -11.45
CA PRO A 8 26.85 2.00 -10.07
C PRO A 8 25.60 1.20 -9.69
N ILE A 9 25.80 0.00 -9.16
CA ILE A 9 24.74 -0.85 -8.62
C ILE A 9 24.28 -0.13 -7.34
N ILE A 10 23.27 0.72 -7.45
CA ILE A 10 22.65 1.34 -6.29
C ILE A 10 21.92 0.20 -5.57
N PRO A 11 22.25 -0.12 -4.32
CA PRO A 11 21.49 -1.13 -3.60
C PRO A 11 20.03 -0.67 -3.52
N GLU A 12 19.09 -1.52 -3.95
CA GLU A 12 17.64 -1.34 -3.81
C GLU A 12 17.20 -1.41 -2.33
N GLU A 13 17.96 -0.83 -1.41
CA GLU A 13 17.59 -0.74 0.00
C GLU A 13 16.48 0.30 0.15
N GLY A 14 15.24 -0.17 0.04
CA GLY A 14 14.03 0.61 0.25
C GLY A 14 13.01 0.56 -0.90
N GLU A 15 13.28 -0.19 -1.96
CA GLU A 15 12.30 -0.35 -3.04
C GLU A 15 11.21 -1.35 -2.62
N VAL A 16 9.95 -0.90 -2.61
CA VAL A 16 8.82 -1.74 -2.17
C VAL A 16 8.24 -2.60 -3.31
N GLY A 17 8.62 -2.31 -4.56
CA GLY A 17 8.06 -2.97 -5.74
C GLY A 17 6.56 -2.70 -5.95
N PHE A 18 5.93 -3.47 -6.84
CA PHE A 18 4.48 -3.42 -7.03
C PHE A 18 3.76 -4.13 -5.88
N VAL A 19 2.78 -3.44 -5.28
CA VAL A 19 1.97 -3.97 -4.17
C VAL A 19 0.54 -4.15 -4.64
N GLU A 20 -0.03 -5.33 -4.41
CA GLU A 20 -1.43 -5.60 -4.67
C GLU A 20 -2.30 -4.95 -3.58
N TYR A 21 -3.40 -4.34 -4.00
CA TYR A 21 -4.40 -3.81 -3.08
C TYR A 21 -5.26 -4.93 -2.48
N GLN A 22 -5.78 -4.68 -1.29
CA GLN A 22 -6.73 -5.54 -0.60
C GLN A 22 -7.98 -4.76 -0.22
N ASP A 23 -9.14 -5.37 -0.43
CA ASP A 23 -10.42 -4.81 -0.03
C ASP A 23 -10.90 -5.46 1.26
N PHE A 24 -11.11 -4.65 2.30
CA PHE A 24 -11.87 -5.01 3.48
C PHE A 24 -13.31 -4.55 3.32
N VAL A 25 -14.27 -5.46 3.42
CA VAL A 25 -15.71 -5.17 3.31
C VAL A 25 -16.39 -5.44 4.65
N SER A 26 -16.95 -4.40 5.27
CA SER A 26 -17.79 -4.49 6.45
C SER A 26 -19.24 -4.19 6.09
N LYS A 27 -20.10 -5.21 6.21
CA LYS A 27 -21.55 -5.11 5.95
C LYS A 27 -22.32 -4.38 7.05
N GLU A 28 -21.64 -3.99 8.13
CA GLU A 28 -22.28 -3.25 9.21
C GLU A 28 -22.34 -1.75 8.89
N PRO A 29 -23.42 -1.05 9.29
CA PRO A 29 -23.51 0.39 9.06
C PRO A 29 -22.40 1.17 9.77
N PHE A 30 -21.55 1.83 9.01
CA PHE A 30 -20.47 2.66 9.54
C PHE A 30 -20.99 4.06 9.90
N LYS A 31 -20.84 4.46 11.17
CA LYS A 31 -21.32 5.76 11.67
C LYS A 31 -20.20 6.79 11.66
N PHE A 32 -20.46 7.95 11.06
CA PHE A 32 -19.55 9.09 11.12
C PHE A 32 -19.79 9.90 12.39
N VAL A 33 -18.72 10.46 12.95
CA VAL A 33 -18.79 11.36 14.12
C VAL A 33 -19.64 12.60 13.83
N SER A 34 -19.66 13.07 12.58
CA SER A 34 -20.50 14.19 12.12
C SER A 34 -22.01 13.88 12.05
N GLY A 35 -22.43 12.65 12.35
CA GLY A 35 -23.84 12.25 12.42
C GLY A 35 -24.39 11.55 11.17
N GLY A 36 -23.56 11.29 10.15
CA GLY A 36 -23.92 10.48 8.99
C GLY A 36 -23.72 8.97 9.20
N LYS A 37 -24.20 8.14 8.26
CA LYS A 37 -23.86 6.71 8.22
C LYS A 37 -23.72 6.19 6.78
N LEU A 38 -22.83 5.22 6.58
CA LEU A 38 -22.82 4.35 5.40
C LEU A 38 -23.55 3.05 5.73
N PRO A 39 -24.29 2.45 4.78
CA PRO A 39 -24.91 1.15 4.98
C PRO A 39 -23.89 0.00 5.04
N GLU A 40 -22.80 0.11 4.28
CA GLU A 40 -21.69 -0.83 4.19
C GLU A 40 -20.40 -0.01 4.00
N LEU A 41 -19.28 -0.46 4.58
CA LEU A 41 -17.97 0.16 4.43
C LEU A 41 -17.03 -0.78 3.67
N THR A 42 -16.56 -0.33 2.52
CA THR A 42 -15.48 -0.97 1.78
C THR A 42 -14.22 -0.12 1.89
N LEU A 43 -13.16 -0.67 2.44
CA LEU A 43 -11.85 -0.04 2.57
C LEU A 43 -10.84 -0.79 1.70
N ARG A 44 -10.35 -0.13 0.65
CA ARG A 44 -9.22 -0.60 -0.14
C ARG A 44 -7.93 -0.09 0.47
N TYR A 45 -6.97 -0.97 0.72
CA TYR A 45 -5.69 -0.62 1.32
C TYR A 45 -4.54 -1.45 0.74
N GLU A 46 -3.34 -0.92 0.89
CA GLU A 46 -2.08 -1.56 0.52
C GLU A 46 -1.15 -1.47 1.73
N THR A 47 -0.27 -2.45 1.90
CA THR A 47 0.68 -2.50 3.02
C THR A 47 2.09 -2.40 2.50
N TYR A 48 2.88 -1.50 3.09
CA TYR A 48 4.25 -1.20 2.66
C TYR A 48 5.21 -1.42 3.83
N GLY A 49 6.33 -2.10 3.57
CA GLY A 49 7.33 -2.44 4.58
C GLY A 49 6.91 -3.60 5.50
N HIS A 50 7.59 -3.71 6.65
CA HIS A 50 7.35 -4.77 7.63
C HIS A 50 6.82 -4.21 8.95
N LEU A 51 5.90 -4.94 9.58
CA LEU A 51 5.51 -4.65 10.95
C LEU A 51 6.71 -4.96 11.85
N ASN A 52 7.19 -3.97 12.61
CA ASN A 52 8.23 -4.18 13.61
C ASN A 52 7.73 -5.23 14.61
N ALA A 53 8.32 -6.43 14.58
CA ALA A 53 8.03 -7.52 15.51
C ALA A 53 8.84 -7.35 16.80
#